data_AF-A0A3L6TLA6-F1
#
_entry.id   AF-A0A3L6TLA6-F1
#
_cell.length_a   1.000
_cell.length_b   1.000
_cell.length_c   1.000
_cell.angle_alpha   90.00
_cell.angle_beta   90.00
_cell.angle_gamma   90.00
#
_symmetry.space_group_name_H-M   'P 1'
#
loop_
_entity.id
_entity.type
_entity.pdbx_description
1 polymer ?
#
loop_
_entity_poly.entity_id
_entity_poly.type
_entity_poly.pdbx_seq_one_letter_code
_entity_poly.pdbx_strand_id
1 'polypeptide(L)'
;MGRAPANGKRSPPPPPPGRCHFWLPNKRRHCANSSLPSSQYCGNHLPETASGAGRRVPCPVDPSHTVLEENLEAHVGKCPLKKQVAALAAQPYYSKGINSSGAEAGRDITSAEKRAAVYRLTEDEFRGLLGKIRSVHAAAAVAMRESYLITGACDKWMGGQVDRKVPYQEKHVAQQASIVGNMKEFGLLRKGSTEVVAGKNVAAGAQAVVEFGAGRGYLTQVLVDCYGIRKVFLVERRSYKLKLNFQNIKIFHHS
;
A
#
# COMPACT_ATOMS: atom_id res chain seq x y z
N MET A 1 37.57 -13.60 -16.06
CA MET A 1 37.02 -12.80 -17.18
C MET A 1 35.64 -12.31 -16.80
N GLY A 2 35.54 -11.02 -16.44
CA GLY A 2 34.30 -10.42 -15.95
C GLY A 2 33.31 -10.22 -17.09
N ARG A 3 32.09 -10.72 -16.93
CA ARG A 3 30.97 -10.38 -17.82
C ARG A 3 30.56 -8.94 -17.55
N ALA A 4 30.71 -8.08 -18.55
CA ALA A 4 30.15 -6.74 -18.56
C ALA A 4 28.60 -6.79 -18.48
N PRO A 5 27.95 -5.82 -17.81
CA PRO A 5 26.49 -5.72 -17.84
C PRO A 5 26.04 -5.22 -19.22
N ALA A 6 25.28 -6.04 -19.94
CA ALA A 6 24.64 -5.68 -21.19
C ALA A 6 23.51 -4.68 -20.94
N ASN A 7 23.83 -3.40 -20.83
CA ASN A 7 22.85 -2.32 -20.77
C ASN A 7 22.49 -1.86 -22.20
N GLY A 8 21.99 -2.80 -23.01
CA GLY A 8 21.49 -2.51 -24.34
C GLY A 8 20.05 -1.99 -24.24
N LYS A 9 19.84 -0.69 -24.47
CA LYS A 9 18.51 -0.13 -24.73
C LYS A 9 17.97 -0.79 -26.01
N ARG A 10 17.24 -1.90 -25.88
CA ARG A 10 16.51 -2.50 -27.01
C ARG A 10 15.53 -1.45 -27.53
N SER A 11 15.60 -1.13 -28.81
CA SER A 11 14.63 -0.28 -29.49
C SER A 11 13.23 -0.89 -29.31
N PRO A 12 12.19 -0.07 -29.06
CA PRO A 12 10.84 -0.58 -28.95
C PRO A 12 10.41 -1.25 -30.27
N PRO A 13 9.61 -2.32 -30.21
CA PRO A 13 9.05 -2.97 -31.40
C PRO A 13 8.19 -1.98 -32.20
N PRO A 14 7.97 -2.18 -33.51
CA PRO A 14 7.14 -1.26 -34.29
C PRO A 14 5.70 -1.19 -33.74
N PRO A 15 5.06 -0.01 -33.79
CA PRO A 15 3.68 0.15 -33.34
C PRO A 15 2.70 -0.61 -34.27
N PRO A 16 1.61 -1.15 -33.73
CA PRO A 16 0.55 -1.74 -34.56
C PRO A 16 -0.09 -0.70 -35.50
N PRO A 17 -0.58 -1.12 -36.70
CA PRO A 17 -1.27 -0.23 -37.62
C PRO A 17 -2.44 0.52 -36.98
N GLY A 18 -2.59 1.80 -37.30
CA GLY A 18 -3.67 2.66 -36.81
C GLY A 18 -3.57 3.05 -35.32
N ARG A 19 -2.48 2.72 -34.63
CA ARG A 19 -2.24 3.10 -33.24
C ARG A 19 -1.21 4.20 -33.11
N CYS A 20 -1.27 4.92 -32.00
CA CYS A 20 -0.31 5.96 -31.67
C CYS A 20 1.10 5.39 -31.45
N HIS A 21 2.09 5.99 -32.13
CA HIS A 21 3.50 5.57 -32.09
C HIS A 21 4.21 5.86 -30.76
N PHE A 22 3.59 6.58 -29.82
CA PHE A 22 4.21 6.92 -28.54
C PHE A 22 4.48 5.69 -27.66
N TRP A 23 5.71 5.52 -27.19
CA TRP A 23 6.13 4.41 -26.33
C TRP A 23 5.93 4.74 -24.85
N LEU A 24 5.29 3.84 -24.10
CA LEU A 24 5.10 3.95 -22.66
C LEU A 24 6.16 3.10 -21.93
N PRO A 25 7.31 3.64 -21.50
CA PRO A 25 8.44 2.86 -20.97
C PRO A 25 8.06 2.03 -19.74
N ASN A 26 7.25 2.59 -18.83
CA ASN A 26 6.79 1.90 -17.62
C ASN A 26 5.86 0.72 -17.92
N LYS A 27 5.13 0.77 -19.04
CA LYS A 27 4.17 -0.28 -19.46
C LYS A 27 4.74 -1.20 -20.55
N ARG A 28 5.95 -0.90 -21.05
CA ARG A 28 6.65 -1.63 -22.12
C ARG A 28 5.76 -1.90 -23.35
N ARG A 29 4.99 -0.89 -23.77
CA ARG A 29 4.09 -0.98 -24.93
C ARG A 29 3.85 0.39 -25.59
N HIS A 30 3.39 0.39 -26.83
CA HIS A 30 2.85 1.60 -27.47
C HIS A 30 1.52 2.04 -26.84
N CYS A 31 1.21 3.33 -27.01
CA CYS A 31 -0.08 3.90 -26.65
C CYS A 31 -1.21 3.11 -27.32
N ALA A 32 -2.29 2.85 -26.58
CA ALA A 32 -3.41 2.07 -27.09
C ALA A 32 -4.38 2.89 -27.95
N ASN A 33 -4.27 4.22 -27.90
CA ASN A 33 -5.17 5.11 -28.61
C ASN A 33 -4.89 5.07 -30.12
N SER A 34 -5.93 5.27 -30.91
CA SER A 34 -5.81 5.40 -32.36
C SER A 34 -5.00 6.64 -32.73
N SER A 35 -4.21 6.53 -33.78
CA SER A 35 -3.53 7.67 -34.40
C SER A 35 -4.57 8.62 -35.03
N LEU A 36 -4.25 9.91 -35.09
CA LEU A 36 -5.09 10.87 -35.82
C LEU A 36 -4.95 10.63 -37.34
N PRO A 37 -5.95 11.00 -38.17
CA PRO A 37 -5.82 10.86 -39.62
C PRO A 37 -4.61 11.60 -40.21
N SER A 38 -4.24 12.73 -39.59
CA SER A 38 -3.13 13.59 -40.01
C SER A 38 -1.80 13.34 -39.28
N SER A 39 -1.73 12.34 -38.39
CA SER A 39 -0.54 12.12 -37.55
C SER A 39 -0.38 10.67 -37.11
N GLN A 40 0.87 10.23 -36.95
CA GLN A 40 1.19 8.93 -36.35
C GLN A 40 0.90 8.85 -34.84
N TYR A 41 0.48 9.95 -34.23
CA TYR A 41 0.19 10.07 -32.81
C TYR A 41 -1.30 10.33 -32.54
N CYS A 42 -1.78 9.94 -31.36
CA CYS A 42 -3.12 10.32 -30.90
C CYS A 42 -3.10 11.77 -30.40
N GLY A 43 -4.27 12.39 -30.21
CA GLY A 43 -4.35 13.76 -29.68
C GLY A 43 -3.71 13.99 -28.30
N ASN A 44 -3.42 12.93 -27.53
CA ASN A 44 -2.69 13.03 -26.26
C ASN A 44 -1.17 13.02 -26.40
N HIS A 45 -0.64 12.52 -27.52
CA HIS A 45 0.79 12.41 -27.78
C HIS A 45 1.20 13.11 -29.08
N LEU A 46 0.34 13.97 -29.61
CA LEU A 46 0.66 14.80 -30.76
C LEU A 46 1.77 15.78 -30.34
N PRO A 47 2.90 15.86 -31.06
CA PRO A 47 3.97 16.81 -30.73
C PRO A 47 3.45 18.24 -30.74
N GLU A 48 3.93 19.08 -29.82
CA GLU A 48 3.52 20.49 -29.71
C GLU A 48 3.79 21.32 -30.97
N THR A 49 4.73 20.87 -31.81
CA THR A 49 5.09 21.51 -33.08
C THR A 49 4.16 21.16 -34.24
N ALA A 50 3.24 20.21 -34.07
CA ALA A 50 2.33 19.78 -35.13
C ALA A 50 1.13 20.74 -35.27
N SER A 51 0.73 21.02 -36.51
CA SER A 51 -0.47 21.82 -36.79
C SER A 51 -1.72 21.17 -36.17
N GLY A 52 -2.44 21.94 -35.35
CA GLY A 52 -3.60 21.45 -34.59
C GLY A 52 -3.26 20.81 -33.24
N ALA A 53 -2.00 20.82 -32.81
CA ALA A 53 -1.63 20.51 -31.44
C ALA A 53 -1.99 21.68 -30.52
N GLY A 54 -3.12 21.58 -29.83
CA GLY A 54 -3.48 22.54 -28.78
C GLY A 54 -2.47 22.50 -27.63
N ARG A 55 -2.24 23.66 -26.99
CA ARG A 55 -1.35 23.77 -25.82
C ARG A 55 -1.84 22.86 -24.70
N ARG A 56 -0.95 22.00 -24.17
CA ARG A 56 -1.26 21.14 -23.03
C ARG A 56 -0.69 21.74 -21.76
N VAL A 57 -1.49 21.70 -20.69
CA VAL A 57 -1.10 22.15 -19.36
C VAL A 57 -1.29 21.03 -18.34
N PRO A 58 -0.47 20.95 -17.28
CA PRO A 58 -0.72 20.04 -16.17
C PRO A 58 -2.10 20.29 -15.57
N CYS A 59 -2.81 19.23 -15.19
CA CYS A 59 -4.06 19.39 -14.47
C CYS A 59 -3.78 20.02 -13.08
N PRO A 60 -4.51 21.08 -12.68
CA PRO A 60 -4.31 21.77 -11.41
C PRO A 60 -4.76 20.92 -10.21
N VAL A 61 -5.60 19.91 -10.43
CA VAL A 61 -6.01 18.96 -9.39
C VAL A 61 -5.02 17.80 -9.28
N ASP A 62 -4.51 17.31 -10.40
CA ASP A 62 -3.61 16.15 -10.47
C ASP A 62 -2.45 16.41 -11.45
N PRO A 63 -1.30 16.87 -10.95
CA PRO A 63 -0.13 17.17 -11.79
C PRO A 63 0.47 15.96 -12.51
N SER A 64 0.01 14.73 -12.22
CA SER A 64 0.52 13.52 -12.88
C SER A 64 0.05 13.37 -14.33
N HIS A 65 -0.88 14.20 -14.78
CA HIS A 65 -1.36 14.19 -16.16
C HIS A 65 -1.57 15.60 -16.74
N THR A 66 -1.64 15.68 -18.07
CA THR A 66 -1.83 16.93 -18.81
C THR A 66 -3.11 16.91 -19.64
N VAL A 67 -3.70 18.08 -19.81
CA VAL A 67 -4.95 18.32 -20.54
C VAL A 67 -4.75 19.44 -21.53
N LEU A 68 -5.55 19.45 -22.61
CA LEU A 68 -5.58 20.60 -23.51
C LEU A 68 -6.09 21.82 -22.73
N GLU A 69 -5.41 22.94 -22.86
CA GLU A 69 -5.72 24.18 -22.14
C GLU A 69 -7.17 24.62 -22.38
N GLU A 70 -7.64 24.55 -23.63
CA GLU A 70 -9.03 24.85 -24.02
C GLU A 70 -10.08 23.95 -23.31
N ASN A 71 -9.66 22.75 -22.87
CA ASN A 71 -10.53 21.77 -22.22
C ASN A 71 -10.31 21.70 -20.70
N LEU A 72 -9.46 22.58 -20.14
CA LEU A 72 -9.04 22.51 -18.75
C LEU A 72 -10.22 22.64 -17.79
N GLU A 73 -11.08 23.63 -17.99
CA GLU A 73 -12.24 23.90 -17.14
C GLU A 73 -13.21 22.70 -17.13
N ALA A 74 -13.57 22.22 -18.32
CA ALA A 74 -14.42 21.04 -18.49
C ALA A 74 -13.77 19.79 -17.89
N HIS A 75 -12.44 19.65 -17.97
CA HIS A 75 -11.70 18.54 -17.39
C HIS A 75 -11.77 18.54 -15.87
N VAL A 76 -11.57 19.68 -15.19
CA VAL A 76 -11.49 19.74 -13.73
C VAL A 76 -12.73 19.13 -13.08
N GLY A 77 -13.93 19.33 -13.64
CA GLY A 77 -15.17 18.70 -13.16
C GLY A 77 -15.21 17.17 -13.30
N LYS A 78 -14.52 16.61 -14.30
CA LYS A 78 -14.47 15.16 -14.59
C LYS A 78 -13.16 14.49 -14.18
N CYS A 79 -12.23 15.23 -13.61
CA CYS A 79 -10.94 14.73 -13.14
C CYS A 79 -11.15 13.55 -12.16
N PRO A 80 -10.54 12.37 -12.43
CA PRO A 80 -10.68 11.20 -11.55
C PRO A 80 -10.22 11.48 -10.12
N LEU A 81 -9.10 12.19 -9.94
CA LEU A 81 -8.59 12.52 -8.61
C LEU A 81 -9.54 13.44 -7.85
N LYS A 82 -10.13 14.44 -8.52
CA LYS A 82 -11.14 15.32 -7.89
C LYS A 82 -12.33 14.52 -7.36
N LYS A 83 -12.87 13.62 -8.18
CA LYS A 83 -14.00 12.76 -7.81
C LYS A 83 -13.64 11.82 -6.66
N GLN A 84 -12.45 11.24 -6.69
CA GLN A 84 -11.95 10.37 -5.64
C GLN A 84 -11.78 11.09 -4.30
N VAL A 85 -11.18 12.28 -4.31
CA VAL A 85 -11.01 13.12 -3.11
C VAL A 85 -12.38 13.53 -2.55
N ALA A 86 -13.33 13.93 -3.39
CA ALA A 86 -14.69 14.25 -2.96
C ALA A 86 -15.42 13.04 -2.36
N ALA A 87 -15.32 11.88 -3.00
CA ALA A 87 -15.92 10.64 -2.49
C ALA A 87 -15.31 10.20 -1.16
N LEU A 88 -14.00 10.37 -1.00
CA LEU A 88 -13.28 10.09 0.24
C LEU A 88 -13.70 11.06 1.35
N ALA A 89 -13.76 12.37 1.04
CA ALA A 89 -14.17 13.41 1.97
C ALA A 89 -15.62 13.26 2.44
N ALA A 90 -16.49 12.67 1.62
CA ALA A 90 -17.87 12.39 1.97
C ALA A 90 -18.05 11.16 2.88
N GLN A 91 -16.99 10.38 3.15
CA GLN A 91 -17.12 9.21 4.02
C GLN A 91 -17.25 9.65 5.49
N PRO A 92 -18.22 9.12 6.25
CA PRO A 92 -18.45 9.52 7.64
C PRO A 92 -17.29 9.18 8.58
N TYR A 93 -16.45 8.21 8.19
CA TYR A 93 -15.27 7.77 8.92
C TYR A 93 -13.97 8.43 8.44
N TYR A 94 -14.03 9.35 7.48
CA TYR A 94 -12.85 10.05 6.98
C TYR A 94 -12.72 11.42 7.65
N SER A 95 -11.55 11.65 8.24
CA SER A 95 -11.14 12.97 8.71
C SER A 95 -9.74 13.25 8.19
N LYS A 96 -9.63 14.25 7.29
CA LYS A 96 -8.36 14.61 6.66
C LYS A 96 -7.40 15.10 7.74
N GLY A 97 -6.24 14.47 7.84
CA GLY A 97 -5.20 14.89 8.79
C GLY A 97 -5.43 14.48 10.24
N ILE A 98 -6.37 13.57 10.55
CA ILE A 98 -6.62 13.14 11.93
C ILE A 98 -5.39 12.54 12.65
N ASN A 99 -4.46 11.97 11.88
CA ASN A 99 -3.18 11.43 12.38
C ASN A 99 -1.99 12.38 12.14
N SER A 100 -2.26 13.63 11.77
CA SER A 100 -1.26 14.65 11.51
C SER A 100 -1.21 15.63 12.68
N SER A 101 -0.03 15.86 13.24
CA SER A 101 0.17 16.85 14.29
C SER A 101 0.26 18.26 13.68
N GLY A 102 -0.82 19.05 13.74
CA GLY A 102 -0.79 20.52 13.53
C GLY A 102 -1.57 21.07 12.33
N ALA A 103 -1.83 22.39 12.38
CA ALA A 103 -2.65 23.17 11.43
C ALA A 103 -2.08 23.30 10.00
N GLU A 104 -0.83 22.88 9.77
CA GLU A 104 -0.15 22.82 8.46
C GLU A 104 -0.48 21.52 7.68
N ALA A 105 -1.66 20.92 7.92
CA ALA A 105 -2.08 19.60 7.44
C ALA A 105 -2.44 19.52 5.94
N GLY A 106 -1.89 20.42 5.12
CA GLY A 106 -2.21 20.55 3.69
C GLY A 106 -1.05 20.32 2.73
N ARG A 107 0.20 20.50 3.18
CA ARG A 107 1.38 20.34 2.32
C ARG A 107 1.94 18.94 2.46
N ASP A 108 1.90 18.17 1.37
CA ASP A 108 2.64 16.91 1.26
C ASP A 108 4.15 17.22 1.31
N ILE A 109 4.74 17.12 2.50
CA ILE A 109 6.19 17.23 2.65
C ILE A 109 6.80 15.94 2.10
N THR A 110 7.51 16.06 0.99
CA THR A 110 8.19 14.95 0.33
C THR A 110 9.27 14.35 1.23
N SER A 111 9.61 13.08 1.01
CA SER A 111 10.74 12.47 1.72
C SER A 111 12.07 13.19 1.43
N ALA A 112 12.19 13.84 0.27
CA ALA A 112 13.36 14.64 -0.07
C ALA A 112 13.45 15.90 0.80
N GLU A 113 12.34 16.63 0.96
CA GLU A 113 12.28 17.80 1.84
C GLU A 113 12.55 17.42 3.31
N LYS A 114 12.01 16.30 3.80
CA LYS A 114 12.30 15.80 5.16
C LYS A 114 13.79 15.53 5.36
N ARG A 115 14.43 14.85 4.40
CA ARG A 115 15.88 14.58 4.45
C ARG A 115 16.70 15.86 4.37
N ALA A 116 16.35 16.77 3.46
CA ALA A 116 17.02 18.05 3.32
C ALA A 116 16.89 18.92 4.58
N ALA A 117 15.77 18.85 5.30
CA ALA A 117 15.62 19.52 6.59
C ALA A 117 16.62 18.97 7.63
N VAL A 118 16.75 17.64 7.73
CA VAL A 118 17.73 17.02 8.65
C VAL A 118 19.17 17.33 8.25
N TYR A 119 19.50 17.28 6.97
CA TYR A 119 20.87 17.55 6.49
C TYR A 119 21.29 19.02 6.57
N ARG A 120 20.34 19.95 6.70
CA ARG A 120 20.63 21.37 6.90
C ARG A 120 20.94 21.74 8.35
N LEU A 121 20.69 20.84 9.30
CA LEU A 121 20.99 21.09 10.70
C LEU A 121 22.51 21.21 10.88
N THR A 122 22.91 22.24 11.62
CA THR A 122 24.25 22.32 12.19
C THR A 122 24.45 21.24 13.24
N GLU A 123 25.70 21.02 13.65
CA GLU A 123 26.01 20.03 14.68
C GLU A 123 25.29 20.31 16.02
N ASP A 124 25.25 21.58 16.44
CA ASP A 124 24.60 21.98 17.70
C ASP A 124 23.07 21.81 17.62
N GLU A 125 22.45 22.19 16.51
CA GLU A 125 21.02 21.98 16.29
C GLU A 125 20.66 20.49 16.28
N PHE A 126 21.50 19.66 15.66
CA PHE A 126 21.32 18.22 15.65
C PHE A 126 21.47 17.62 17.05
N ARG A 127 22.48 18.06 17.83
CA ARG A 127 22.64 17.66 19.24
C ARG A 127 21.42 18.08 20.08
N GLY A 128 20.90 19.28 19.87
CA GLY A 128 19.68 19.77 20.50
C GLY A 128 18.45 18.91 20.16
N LEU A 129 18.29 18.52 18.89
CA LEU A 129 17.23 17.60 18.45
C LEU A 129 17.35 16.23 19.13
N LEU A 130 18.56 15.65 19.18
CA LEU A 130 18.80 14.39 19.88
C LEU A 130 18.50 14.49 21.38
N GLY A 131 18.83 15.62 22.01
CA GLY A 131 18.47 15.90 23.40
C GLY A 131 16.96 15.88 23.63
N LYS A 132 16.20 16.55 22.75
CA LYS A 132 14.72 16.53 22.78
C LYS A 132 14.16 15.11 22.62
N ILE A 133 14.66 14.35 21.64
CA ILE A 133 14.22 12.96 21.41
C ILE A 133 14.47 12.10 22.65
N ARG A 134 15.67 12.20 23.24
CA ARG A 134 16.02 11.45 24.45
C ARG A 134 15.16 11.86 25.65
N SER A 135 14.91 13.15 25.83
CA SER A 135 14.06 13.67 26.90
C SER A 135 12.61 13.18 26.77
N VAL A 136 12.02 13.27 25.58
CA VAL A 136 10.66 12.75 25.31
C VAL A 136 10.62 11.24 25.49
N HIS A 137 11.63 10.51 25.00
CA HIS A 137 11.72 9.07 25.22
C HIS A 137 11.77 8.75 26.72
N ALA A 138 12.62 9.41 27.51
CA ALA A 138 12.70 9.16 28.95
C ALA A 138 11.38 9.48 29.68
N ALA A 139 10.66 10.53 29.25
CA ALA A 139 9.38 10.92 29.84
C ALA A 139 8.21 10.01 29.43
N ALA A 140 8.24 9.45 28.22
CA ALA A 140 7.17 8.62 27.67
C ALA A 140 7.47 7.11 27.71
N ALA A 141 8.70 6.72 28.06
CA ALA A 141 9.12 5.33 28.11
C ALA A 141 8.36 4.62 29.23
N VAL A 142 7.35 3.86 28.82
CA VAL A 142 6.79 2.80 29.65
C VAL A 142 7.77 1.63 29.60
N ALA A 143 8.04 1.00 30.74
CA ALA A 143 8.81 -0.23 30.77
C ALA A 143 8.12 -1.28 29.89
N MET A 144 8.69 -1.52 28.70
CA MET A 144 8.17 -2.53 27.79
C MET A 144 8.67 -3.89 28.27
N ARG A 145 7.74 -4.73 28.72
CA ARG A 145 8.07 -6.11 29.05
C ARG A 145 8.41 -6.87 27.78
N GLU A 146 9.61 -7.43 27.71
CA GLU A 146 9.93 -8.41 26.68
C GLU A 146 9.09 -9.67 26.89
N SER A 147 8.48 -10.17 25.81
CA SER A 147 7.66 -11.36 25.84
C SER A 147 7.89 -12.20 24.61
N TYR A 148 8.10 -13.50 24.82
CA TYR A 148 8.23 -14.51 23.79
C TYR A 148 7.40 -15.72 24.18
N LEU A 149 6.23 -15.88 23.55
CA LEU A 149 5.27 -16.93 23.89
C LEU A 149 4.89 -17.72 22.65
N ILE A 150 5.31 -18.97 22.58
CA ILE A 150 4.85 -19.89 21.53
C ILE A 150 3.84 -20.85 22.16
N THR A 151 2.68 -20.94 21.53
CA THR A 151 1.62 -21.86 21.94
C THR A 151 1.64 -23.10 21.06
N GLY A 152 1.24 -24.26 21.61
CA GLY A 152 1.14 -25.50 20.83
C GLY A 152 0.21 -25.42 19.61
N ALA A 153 -0.70 -24.43 19.57
CA ALA A 153 -1.52 -24.17 18.38
C ALA A 153 -0.67 -23.83 17.14
N CYS A 154 0.53 -23.28 17.34
CA CYS A 154 1.46 -22.89 16.27
C CYS A 154 2.51 -23.96 15.94
N ASP A 155 2.44 -25.16 16.54
CA ASP A 155 3.49 -26.20 16.37
C ASP A 155 3.67 -26.62 14.91
N LYS A 156 2.58 -26.68 14.14
CA LYS A 156 2.62 -26.98 12.69
C LYS A 156 3.44 -25.95 11.92
N TRP A 157 3.36 -24.69 12.32
CA TRP A 157 4.12 -23.59 11.73
C TRP A 157 5.59 -23.65 12.15
N MET A 158 5.85 -23.92 13.43
CA MET A 158 7.20 -24.05 13.97
C MET A 158 7.94 -25.26 13.41
N GLY A 159 7.23 -26.36 13.13
CA GLY A 159 7.79 -27.59 12.53
C GLY A 159 7.91 -27.55 11.01
N GLY A 160 7.60 -26.42 10.35
CA GLY A 160 7.71 -26.28 8.89
C GLY A 160 6.71 -27.11 8.08
N GLN A 161 5.64 -27.61 8.70
CA GLN A 161 4.64 -28.49 8.10
C GLN A 161 3.51 -27.71 7.37
N VAL A 162 3.76 -26.47 6.96
CA VAL A 162 2.79 -25.59 6.30
C VAL A 162 3.10 -25.49 4.80
N ASP A 163 2.06 -25.53 3.96
CA ASP A 163 2.18 -25.51 2.49
C ASP A 163 2.98 -24.28 2.01
N ARG A 164 4.21 -24.51 1.52
CA ARG A 164 5.22 -23.48 1.18
C ARG A 164 4.96 -22.74 -0.14
N LYS A 165 3.71 -22.65 -0.60
CA LYS A 165 3.32 -21.97 -1.85
C LYS A 165 3.61 -20.46 -1.88
N VAL A 166 4.08 -19.88 -0.80
CA VAL A 166 4.45 -18.45 -0.70
C VAL A 166 5.93 -18.33 -0.35
N PRO A 167 6.67 -17.30 -0.85
CA PRO A 167 8.06 -17.03 -0.45
C PRO A 167 8.12 -16.61 1.02
N TYR A 168 8.09 -17.61 1.90
CA TYR A 168 8.00 -17.45 3.34
C TYR A 168 9.37 -17.75 3.96
N GLN A 169 9.91 -16.82 4.74
CA GLN A 169 11.20 -16.97 5.42
C GLN A 169 10.99 -17.37 6.88
N GLU A 170 11.73 -18.39 7.33
CA GLU A 170 11.60 -19.01 8.67
C GLU A 170 11.73 -18.01 9.82
N LYS A 171 12.56 -16.96 9.67
CA LYS A 171 12.71 -15.90 10.68
C LYS A 171 11.42 -15.13 11.00
N HIS A 172 10.43 -15.15 10.10
CA HIS A 172 9.14 -14.54 10.38
C HIS A 172 8.22 -15.47 11.18
N VAL A 173 8.41 -16.79 11.12
CA VAL A 173 7.54 -17.77 11.80
C VAL A 173 7.55 -17.55 13.30
N ALA A 174 8.73 -17.52 13.91
CA ALA A 174 8.87 -17.36 15.36
C ALA A 174 8.25 -16.03 15.83
N GLN A 175 8.42 -14.96 15.04
CA GLN A 175 7.82 -13.67 15.33
C GLN A 175 6.28 -13.75 15.28
N GLN A 176 5.71 -14.32 14.21
CA GLN A 176 4.25 -14.44 14.10
C GLN A 176 3.66 -15.35 15.17
N ALA A 177 4.31 -16.49 15.45
CA ALA A 177 3.90 -17.41 16.50
C ALA A 177 3.94 -16.74 17.88
N SER A 178 4.98 -15.94 18.15
CA SER A 178 5.10 -15.16 19.40
C SER A 178 4.01 -14.09 19.53
N ILE A 179 3.71 -13.35 18.46
CA ILE A 179 2.62 -12.37 18.44
C ILE A 179 1.29 -13.07 18.78
N VAL A 180 1.00 -14.17 18.10
CA VAL A 180 -0.25 -14.94 18.31
C VAL A 180 -0.31 -15.54 19.72
N GLY A 181 0.81 -16.03 20.26
CA GLY A 181 0.86 -16.54 21.62
C GLY A 181 0.59 -15.46 22.67
N ASN A 182 1.16 -14.27 22.49
CA ASN A 182 0.82 -13.11 23.32
C ASN A 182 -0.65 -12.71 23.17
N MET A 183 -1.21 -12.69 21.95
CA MET A 183 -2.63 -12.39 21.76
C MET A 183 -3.53 -13.38 22.50
N LYS A 184 -3.15 -14.66 22.58
CA LYS A 184 -3.86 -15.66 23.40
C LYS A 184 -3.73 -15.35 24.90
N GLU A 185 -2.52 -15.05 25.38
CA GLU A 185 -2.26 -14.73 26.79
C GLU A 185 -3.08 -13.52 27.25
N PHE A 186 -3.20 -12.50 26.42
CA PHE A 186 -4.05 -11.33 26.67
C PHE A 186 -5.55 -11.59 26.48
N GLY A 187 -5.97 -12.83 26.20
CA GLY A 187 -7.38 -13.20 26.02
C GLY A 187 -8.02 -12.64 24.75
N LEU A 188 -7.23 -12.17 23.77
CA LEU A 188 -7.71 -11.61 22.51
C LEU A 188 -8.16 -12.69 21.53
N LEU A 189 -7.69 -13.93 21.70
CA LEU A 189 -8.01 -15.05 20.82
C LEU A 189 -8.94 -16.03 21.51
N ARG A 190 -10.12 -16.24 20.92
CA ARG A 190 -11.02 -17.32 21.30
C ARG A 190 -10.82 -18.47 20.33
N LYS A 191 -10.51 -19.67 20.83
CA LYS A 191 -10.61 -20.87 20.00
C LYS A 191 -12.07 -20.99 19.56
N GLY A 192 -12.32 -21.17 18.26
CA GLY A 192 -13.66 -21.46 17.77
C GLY A 192 -14.20 -22.69 18.52
N SER A 193 -15.30 -22.53 19.24
CA SER A 193 -15.96 -23.62 19.93
C SER A 193 -16.50 -24.61 18.90
N THR A 194 -15.93 -25.80 18.84
CA THR A 194 -16.57 -26.98 18.24
C THR A 194 -17.30 -27.78 19.32
N GLU A 195 -17.97 -27.08 20.24
CA GLU A 195 -18.77 -27.72 21.29
C GLU A 195 -20.25 -27.52 20.95
N VAL A 196 -20.89 -28.59 20.49
CA VAL A 196 -22.35 -28.69 20.39
C VAL A 196 -22.86 -28.95 21.80
N VAL A 197 -23.19 -27.90 22.54
CA VAL A 197 -23.91 -28.04 23.82
C VAL A 197 -25.36 -27.60 23.62
N ALA A 198 -26.26 -28.58 23.75
CA ALA A 198 -27.68 -28.43 24.02
C ALA A 198 -28.47 -27.44 23.12
N GLY A 199 -28.53 -27.70 21.82
CA GLY A 199 -29.68 -27.34 20.98
C GLY A 199 -30.03 -25.85 20.80
N LYS A 200 -29.21 -24.92 21.32
CA LYS A 200 -29.32 -23.48 21.05
C LYS A 200 -28.09 -23.06 20.27
N ASN A 201 -28.28 -22.78 18.98
CA ASN A 201 -27.30 -22.13 18.11
C ASN A 201 -27.09 -20.68 18.58
N VAL A 202 -26.43 -20.50 19.73
CA VAL A 202 -25.71 -19.28 20.00
C VAL A 202 -24.42 -19.42 19.21
N ALA A 203 -24.41 -18.94 17.97
CA ALA A 203 -23.19 -18.70 17.23
C ALA A 203 -22.37 -17.68 18.04
N ALA A 204 -21.69 -18.15 19.08
CA ALA A 204 -20.93 -17.36 20.02
C ALA A 204 -19.94 -16.53 19.20
N GLY A 205 -20.17 -15.21 19.19
CA GLY A 205 -19.68 -14.24 18.22
C GLY A 205 -18.43 -14.65 17.45
N ALA A 206 -18.61 -15.03 16.18
CA ALA A 206 -17.51 -15.38 15.30
C ALA A 206 -16.50 -14.21 15.25
N GLN A 207 -15.32 -14.44 15.82
CA GLN A 207 -14.23 -13.48 15.90
C GLN A 207 -13.85 -13.00 14.50
N ALA A 208 -13.77 -11.68 14.34
CA ALA A 208 -13.29 -11.04 13.13
C ALA A 208 -11.94 -10.36 13.38
N VAL A 209 -11.04 -10.44 12.39
CA VAL A 209 -9.71 -9.83 12.45
C VAL A 209 -9.56 -8.85 11.30
N VAL A 210 -9.04 -7.66 11.60
CA VAL A 210 -8.64 -6.66 10.61
C VAL A 210 -7.15 -6.43 10.76
N GLU A 211 -6.36 -6.80 9.75
CA GLU A 211 -4.91 -6.60 9.72
C GLU A 211 -4.57 -5.35 8.89
N PHE A 212 -4.07 -4.32 9.55
CA PHE A 212 -3.58 -3.11 8.89
C PHE A 212 -2.10 -3.25 8.52
N GLY A 213 -1.75 -2.82 7.31
CA GLY A 213 -0.38 -3.01 6.79
C GLY A 213 -0.06 -4.49 6.55
N ALA A 214 -1.08 -5.26 6.14
CA ALA A 214 -0.99 -6.71 6.08
C ALA A 214 0.12 -7.25 5.17
N GLY A 215 0.63 -6.44 4.22
CA GLY A 215 1.66 -6.87 3.29
C GLY A 215 1.25 -8.13 2.52
N ARG A 216 1.80 -9.29 2.90
CA ARG A 216 1.50 -10.62 2.34
C ARG A 216 0.43 -11.41 3.12
N GLY A 217 0.04 -10.97 4.33
CA GLY A 217 -1.02 -11.58 5.14
C GLY A 217 -0.58 -12.75 6.02
N TYR A 218 0.71 -12.83 6.39
CA TYR A 218 1.23 -13.98 7.14
C TYR A 218 0.66 -14.09 8.55
N LEU A 219 0.50 -12.97 9.27
CA LEU A 219 -0.08 -12.99 10.62
C LEU A 219 -1.52 -13.52 10.58
N THR A 220 -2.34 -13.01 9.66
CA THR A 220 -3.70 -13.52 9.43
C THR A 220 -3.71 -15.00 9.10
N GLN A 221 -2.78 -15.52 8.30
CA GLN A 221 -2.73 -16.96 8.02
C GLN A 221 -2.47 -17.78 9.30
N VAL A 222 -1.53 -17.36 10.15
CA VAL A 222 -1.29 -18.04 11.43
C VAL A 222 -2.56 -18.03 12.29
N LEU A 223 -3.30 -16.92 12.31
CA LEU A 223 -4.57 -16.81 13.03
C LEU A 223 -5.67 -17.72 12.47
N VAL A 224 -5.78 -17.83 11.14
CA VAL A 224 -6.72 -18.73 10.47
C VAL A 224 -6.37 -20.19 10.80
N ASP A 225 -5.11 -20.58 10.64
CA ASP A 225 -4.67 -21.97 10.78
C ASP A 225 -4.68 -22.44 12.24
N CYS A 226 -4.28 -21.58 13.17
CA CYS A 226 -4.09 -21.96 14.58
C CYS A 226 -5.36 -21.77 15.43
N TYR A 227 -6.26 -20.84 15.04
CA TYR A 227 -7.46 -20.48 15.82
C TYR A 227 -8.77 -20.60 15.05
N GLY A 228 -8.73 -20.97 13.77
CA GLY A 228 -9.93 -21.19 12.96
C GLY A 228 -10.71 -19.92 12.64
N ILE A 229 -10.05 -18.76 12.67
CA ILE A 229 -10.69 -17.47 12.39
C ILE A 229 -11.07 -17.41 10.91
N ARG A 230 -12.36 -17.15 10.63
CA ARG A 230 -12.89 -17.14 9.25
C ARG A 230 -13.23 -15.76 8.72
N LYS A 231 -13.51 -14.80 9.60
CA LYS A 231 -13.85 -13.42 9.23
C LYS A 231 -12.59 -12.57 9.25
N VAL A 232 -11.91 -12.46 8.11
CA VAL A 232 -10.63 -11.77 8.00
C VAL A 232 -10.68 -10.63 6.98
N PHE A 233 -10.12 -9.48 7.36
CA PHE A 233 -10.02 -8.30 6.52
C PHE A 233 -8.56 -7.85 6.47
N LEU A 234 -8.01 -7.74 5.26
CA LEU A 234 -6.63 -7.29 5.05
C LEU A 234 -6.65 -5.88 4.47
N VAL A 235 -6.06 -4.93 5.19
CA VAL A 235 -5.99 -3.52 4.81
C VAL A 235 -4.54 -3.18 4.46
N GLU A 236 -4.30 -2.71 3.23
CA GLU A 236 -2.97 -2.40 2.74
C GLU A 236 -3.01 -1.29 1.67
N ARG A 237 -2.02 -0.40 1.70
CA ARG A 237 -1.88 0.72 0.75
C ARG A 237 -1.32 0.30 -0.59
N ARG A 238 -0.52 -0.78 -0.67
CA ARG A 238 0.07 -1.28 -1.92
C ARG A 238 -0.39 -2.68 -2.31
N SER A 239 -0.61 -2.88 -3.61
CA SER A 239 -0.87 -4.22 -4.16
C SER A 239 0.45 -4.98 -4.34
N TYR A 240 0.80 -5.81 -3.37
CA TYR A 240 1.88 -6.79 -3.53
C TYR A 240 1.41 -7.92 -4.46
N LYS A 241 2.24 -8.31 -5.43
CA LYS A 241 2.03 -9.56 -6.19
C LYS A 241 2.14 -10.74 -5.20
N LEU A 242 1.22 -11.71 -5.29
CA LEU A 242 1.15 -12.91 -4.42
C LEU A 242 0.65 -12.61 -2.98
N LYS A 243 -0.45 -11.87 -2.82
CA LYS A 243 -1.22 -11.91 -1.57
C LYS A 243 -1.92 -13.26 -1.45
N LEU A 244 -1.97 -13.80 -0.24
CA LEU A 244 -2.66 -15.05 0.06
C LEU A 244 -4.14 -14.95 -0.36
N ASN A 245 -4.57 -15.87 -1.22
CA ASN A 245 -5.96 -15.98 -1.66
C ASN A 245 -6.71 -16.89 -0.70
N PHE A 246 -7.48 -16.31 0.20
CA PHE A 246 -8.47 -17.05 0.96
C PHE A 246 -9.83 -16.87 0.30
N GLN A 247 -10.66 -17.91 0.27
CA GLN A 247 -11.96 -17.90 -0.42
C GLN A 247 -12.97 -16.86 0.12
N ASN A 248 -12.68 -16.15 1.22
CA ASN A 248 -13.58 -15.20 1.88
C ASN A 248 -12.93 -13.84 2.26
N ILE A 249 -11.96 -13.33 1.49
CA ILE A 249 -11.37 -12.00 1.77
C ILE A 249 -12.05 -10.88 0.97
N LYS A 250 -12.44 -9.82 1.68
CA LYS A 250 -12.60 -8.48 1.10
C LYS A 250 -11.30 -7.72 1.27
N ILE A 251 -10.56 -7.50 0.17
CA ILE A 251 -9.37 -6.66 0.16
C ILE A 251 -9.83 -5.21 0.00
N PHE A 252 -9.52 -4.37 0.99
CA PHE A 252 -9.73 -2.94 0.89
C PHE A 252 -8.43 -2.26 0.49
N HIS A 253 -8.43 -1.66 -0.70
CA HIS A 253 -7.36 -0.78 -1.15
C HIS A 253 -7.65 0.63 -0.67
N HIS A 254 -6.80 1.16 0.22
CA HIS A 254 -6.79 2.59 0.46
C HIS A 254 -6.09 3.24 -0.73
N SER A 255 -6.83 4.07 -1.48
CA SER A 255 -6.29 4.79 -2.62
C SER A 255 -5.53 6.02 -2.18
#